data_AF-A0A6D0IDS5-F1
#
_entry.id   AF-A0A6D0IDS5-F1
#
_cell.length_a   1.000
_cell.length_b   1.000
_cell.length_c   1.000
_cell.angle_alpha   90.00
_cell.angle_beta   90.00
_cell.angle_gamma   90.00
#
_symmetry.space_group_name_H-M   'P 1'
#
loop_
_entity.id
_entity.type
_entity.pdbx_description
1 polymer ?
#
loop_
_entity_poly.entity_id
_entity_poly.type
_entity_poly.pdbx_seq_one_letter_code
_entity_poly.pdbx_strand_id
1 'polypeptide(L)'
;MSEQNNTEMTFQIQRIYTKDISFEAPNAPHVFQKDWQPEVKLDLDTASTQLADDVYEVVLRVTVTASLGEETAFLCEVQQGGIFSIAGIEGTQMAHCLGAYCPNILFPYARECITSMVSRGTFPQLNLAPVNFDALFMNYL
;
A
#
# COMPACT_ATOMS: atom_id res chain seq x y z
N MET A 1 -21.94 -30.25 27.99
CA MET A 1 -22.44 -28.93 27.56
C MET A 1 -21.21 -28.07 27.25
N SER A 2 -20.62 -28.28 26.08
CA SER A 2 -19.47 -27.52 25.59
C SER A 2 -19.57 -27.48 24.08
N GLU A 3 -20.61 -26.82 23.57
CA GLU A 3 -20.63 -26.39 22.18
C GLU A 3 -19.68 -25.21 22.07
N GLN A 4 -18.38 -25.51 21.93
CA GLN A 4 -17.42 -24.58 21.37
C GLN A 4 -17.86 -24.37 19.92
N ASN A 5 -18.59 -23.30 19.69
CA ASN A 5 -18.84 -22.79 18.34
C ASN A 5 -17.48 -22.38 17.80
N ASN A 6 -16.82 -23.32 17.12
CA ASN A 6 -15.54 -23.13 16.44
C ASN A 6 -15.83 -22.31 15.19
N THR A 7 -16.14 -21.03 15.35
CA THR A 7 -16.17 -20.09 14.22
C THR A 7 -14.72 -19.91 13.81
N GLU A 8 -14.22 -20.82 12.96
CA GLU A 8 -12.91 -20.67 12.34
C GLU A 8 -12.89 -19.31 11.64
N MET A 9 -11.98 -18.43 12.07
CA MET A 9 -11.76 -17.13 11.47
C MET A 9 -11.57 -17.35 9.96
N THR A 10 -12.55 -16.94 9.18
CA THR A 10 -12.53 -17.14 7.74
C THR A 10 -12.07 -15.84 7.11
N PHE A 11 -10.80 -15.82 6.70
CA PHE A 11 -10.21 -14.74 5.92
C PHE A 11 -9.97 -15.23 4.51
N GLN A 12 -10.63 -14.62 3.54
CA GLN A 12 -10.47 -14.96 2.13
C GLN A 12 -10.21 -13.71 1.29
N ILE A 13 -9.16 -13.76 0.49
CA ILE A 13 -8.86 -12.74 -0.51
C ILE A 13 -9.77 -12.99 -1.71
N GLN A 14 -10.75 -12.12 -1.93
CA GLN A 14 -11.65 -12.23 -3.09
C GLN A 14 -10.95 -11.73 -4.35
N ARG A 15 -10.30 -10.56 -4.25
CA ARG A 15 -9.63 -9.93 -5.40
C ARG A 15 -8.61 -8.92 -4.93
N ILE A 16 -7.50 -8.83 -5.65
CA ILE A 16 -6.53 -7.74 -5.54
C ILE A 16 -6.48 -7.05 -6.89
N TYR A 17 -6.53 -5.73 -6.89
CA TYR A 17 -6.55 -4.94 -8.11
C TYR A 17 -5.98 -3.55 -7.85
N THR A 18 -5.39 -2.93 -8.87
CA THR A 18 -4.90 -1.56 -8.77
C THR A 18 -6.04 -0.61 -9.12
N LYS A 19 -6.42 0.27 -8.19
CA LYS A 19 -7.49 1.25 -8.37
C LYS A 19 -7.03 2.44 -9.19
N ASP A 20 -5.85 2.95 -8.83
CA ASP A 20 -5.29 4.16 -9.41
C ASP A 20 -3.77 4.07 -9.44
N ILE A 21 -3.19 4.65 -10.49
CA ILE A 21 -1.74 4.78 -10.66
C ILE A 21 -1.49 6.16 -11.24
N SER A 22 -0.68 6.95 -10.55
CA SER A 22 -0.16 8.21 -11.06
C SER A 22 1.37 8.17 -11.05
N PHE A 23 1.96 8.63 -12.14
CA PHE A 23 3.40 8.84 -12.24
C PHE A 23 3.68 10.14 -12.99
N GLU A 24 4.42 11.03 -12.35
CA GLU A 24 4.76 12.34 -12.88
C GLU A 24 6.26 12.58 -12.74
N ALA A 25 6.88 13.07 -13.82
CA ALA A 25 8.28 13.47 -13.85
C ALA A 25 8.37 14.88 -14.45
N PRO A 26 8.00 15.94 -13.68
CA PRO A 26 7.83 17.28 -14.21
C PRO A 26 9.14 17.89 -14.73
N ASN A 27 10.27 17.50 -14.13
CA ASN A 27 11.60 18.03 -14.48
C ASN A 27 12.36 17.15 -15.48
N ALA A 28 11.72 16.15 -16.08
CA ALA A 28 12.31 15.39 -17.18
C ALA A 28 12.41 16.27 -18.45
N PRO A 29 13.54 16.26 -19.19
CA PRO A 29 14.75 15.46 -19.00
C PRO A 29 15.86 16.16 -18.20
N HIS A 30 15.69 17.42 -17.77
CA HIS A 30 16.73 18.20 -17.08
C HIS A 30 17.25 17.52 -15.80
N VAL A 31 16.36 16.78 -15.13
CA VAL A 31 16.68 15.92 -13.98
C VAL A 31 17.82 14.92 -14.24
N PHE A 32 17.97 14.44 -15.48
CA PHE A 32 19.01 13.46 -15.83
C PHE A 32 20.43 14.05 -15.88
N GLN A 33 20.56 15.38 -15.87
CA GLN A 33 21.87 16.06 -15.88
C GLN A 33 22.40 16.32 -14.46
N LYS A 34 21.59 16.10 -13.43
CA LYS A 34 21.97 16.35 -12.03
C LYS A 34 22.55 15.11 -11.37
N ASP A 35 23.36 15.32 -10.33
CA ASP A 35 23.86 14.25 -9.48
C ASP A 35 22.70 13.50 -8.82
N TRP A 36 22.66 12.18 -9.03
CA TRP A 36 21.57 11.32 -8.57
C TRP A 36 21.69 11.01 -7.08
N GLN A 37 21.21 11.94 -6.25
CA GLN A 37 21.02 11.76 -4.81
C GLN A 37 19.57 12.14 -4.43
N PRO A 38 18.58 11.32 -4.82
CA PRO A 38 17.19 11.62 -4.51
C PRO A 38 16.93 11.42 -3.02
N GLU A 39 16.34 12.41 -2.38
CA GLU A 39 15.63 12.22 -1.12
C GLU A 39 14.28 11.60 -1.42
N VAL A 40 14.07 10.39 -0.90
CA VAL A 40 12.84 9.62 -1.13
C VAL A 40 11.95 9.77 0.09
N LYS A 41 10.81 10.42 -0.10
CA LYS A 41 9.74 10.47 0.88
C LYS A 41 8.68 9.42 0.53
N LEU A 42 8.36 8.59 1.51
CA LEU A 42 7.31 7.59 1.43
C LEU A 42 6.15 8.01 2.33
N ASP A 43 4.96 8.10 1.76
CA ASP A 43 3.71 8.32 2.47
C ASP A 43 2.79 7.11 2.23
N LEU A 44 2.16 6.63 3.30
CA LEU A 44 1.31 5.45 3.30
C LEU A 44 0.00 5.81 3.95
N ASP A 45 -1.07 5.58 3.21
CA ASP A 45 -2.43 5.84 3.67
C ASP A 45 -3.27 4.60 3.40
N THR A 46 -4.04 4.17 4.40
CA THR A 46 -4.88 2.98 4.29
C THR A 46 -6.32 3.38 4.54
N ALA A 47 -7.18 3.12 3.56
CA ALA A 47 -8.61 3.27 3.67
C ALA A 47 -9.26 1.88 3.72
N SER A 48 -10.29 1.71 4.53
CA SER A 48 -11.14 0.52 4.51
C SER A 48 -12.59 0.92 4.34
N THR A 49 -13.35 0.11 3.61
CA THR A 49 -14.76 0.36 3.30
C THR A 49 -15.50 -0.97 3.29
N GLN A 50 -16.66 -1.03 3.91
CA GLN A 50 -17.50 -2.22 3.87
C GLN A 50 -18.34 -2.20 2.58
N LEU A 51 -18.27 -3.28 1.80
CA LEU A 51 -19.03 -3.43 0.55
C LEU A 51 -20.33 -4.23 0.75
N ALA A 52 -20.28 -5.28 1.58
CA ALA A 52 -21.42 -6.14 1.91
C ALA A 52 -21.23 -6.79 3.29
N ASP A 53 -22.17 -7.62 3.72
CA ASP A 53 -22.01 -8.48 4.90
C ASP A 53 -20.77 -9.36 4.73
N ASP A 54 -19.87 -9.33 5.72
CA ASP A 54 -18.59 -10.03 5.71
C ASP A 54 -17.66 -9.69 4.52
N VAL A 55 -17.91 -8.62 3.76
CA VAL A 55 -17.05 -8.21 2.62
C VAL A 55 -16.54 -6.78 2.81
N TYR A 56 -15.23 -6.66 2.85
CA TYR A 56 -14.51 -5.41 3.07
C TYR A 56 -13.57 -5.13 1.90
N GLU A 57 -13.57 -3.90 1.44
CA GLU A 57 -12.55 -3.35 0.57
C GLU A 57 -11.50 -2.64 1.43
N VAL A 58 -10.23 -2.97 1.22
CA VAL A 58 -9.09 -2.23 1.78
C VAL A 58 -8.32 -1.65 0.62
N VAL A 59 -8.05 -0.35 0.67
CA VAL A 59 -7.25 0.38 -0.31
C VAL A 59 -6.02 0.91 0.39
N LEU A 60 -4.86 0.42 -0.04
CA LEU A 60 -3.55 0.92 0.37
C LEU A 60 -3.05 1.91 -0.68
N ARG A 61 -2.98 3.18 -0.32
CA ARG A 61 -2.34 4.22 -1.11
C ARG A 61 -0.89 4.37 -0.67
N VAL A 62 0.02 4.26 -1.64
CA VAL A 62 1.45 4.43 -1.45
C VAL A 62 1.88 5.58 -2.35
N THR A 63 2.33 6.67 -1.73
CA THR A 63 2.84 7.84 -2.44
C THR A 63 4.34 7.95 -2.21
N VAL A 64 5.09 7.96 -3.30
CA VAL A 64 6.55 8.08 -3.32
C VAL A 64 6.91 9.38 -4.01
N THR A 65 7.51 10.29 -3.26
CA THR A 65 8.06 11.54 -3.79
C THR A 65 9.58 11.44 -3.75
N ALA A 66 10.22 11.58 -4.90
CA ALA A 66 11.67 11.70 -4.99
C ALA A 66 12.04 13.15 -5.34
N SER A 67 12.90 13.77 -4.54
CA SER A 67 13.40 15.13 -4.76
C SER A 67 14.93 15.16 -4.81
N LEU A 68 15.49 15.93 -5.75
CA LEU A 68 16.92 16.16 -5.93
C LEU A 68 17.22 17.62 -5.55
N GLY A 69 17.63 17.85 -4.31
CA GLY A 69 17.78 19.21 -3.78
C GLY A 69 16.44 19.94 -3.74
N GLU A 70 16.32 21.05 -4.47
CA GLU A 70 15.08 21.86 -4.55
C GLU A 70 14.10 21.41 -5.66
N GLU A 71 14.45 20.41 -6.47
CA GLU A 71 13.62 19.96 -7.58
C GLU A 71 13.01 18.59 -7.34
N THR A 72 11.75 18.39 -7.73
CA THR A 72 11.11 17.07 -7.74
C THR A 72 11.63 16.25 -8.91
N ALA A 73 12.23 15.09 -8.62
CA ALA A 73 12.67 14.14 -9.63
C ALA A 73 11.46 13.45 -10.28
N PHE A 74 10.66 12.81 -9.44
CA PHE A 74 9.40 12.18 -9.82
C PHE A 74 8.46 12.06 -8.62
N LEU A 75 7.18 11.95 -8.93
CA LEU A 75 6.11 11.62 -8.02
C LEU A 75 5.46 10.33 -8.53
N CYS A 76 5.29 9.34 -7.67
CA CYS A 76 4.57 8.12 -8.00
C CYS A 76 3.55 7.84 -6.90
N GLU A 77 2.28 7.75 -7.27
CA GLU A 77 1.22 7.32 -6.38
C GLU A 77 0.61 6.03 -6.93
N VAL A 78 0.43 5.04 -6.06
CA VAL A 78 -0.26 3.79 -6.40
C VAL A 78 -1.31 3.51 -5.34
N GLN A 79 -2.55 3.33 -5.78
CA GLN A 79 -3.65 2.90 -4.93
C GLN A 79 -3.96 1.44 -5.22
N GLN A 80 -3.53 0.57 -4.32
CA GLN A 80 -3.77 -0.86 -4.40
C GLN A 80 -5.02 -1.24 -3.60
N GLY A 81 -6.05 -1.69 -4.29
CA GLY A 81 -7.29 -2.19 -3.70
C GLY A 81 -7.26 -3.70 -3.50
N GLY A 82 -7.88 -4.15 -2.42
CA GLY A 82 -8.16 -5.54 -2.17
C GLY A 82 -9.55 -5.73 -1.61
N ILE A 83 -10.29 -6.69 -2.13
CA ILE A 83 -11.56 -7.14 -1.58
C ILE A 83 -11.28 -8.39 -0.76
N PHE A 84 -11.70 -8.35 0.50
CA PHE A 84 -11.49 -9.41 1.48
C PHE A 84 -12.85 -9.81 2.05
N SER A 85 -13.12 -11.11 2.05
CA SER A 85 -14.22 -11.68 2.81
C SER A 85 -13.71 -12.07 4.18
N ILE A 86 -14.31 -11.49 5.21
CA ILE A 86 -13.87 -11.63 6.58
C ILE A 86 -15.09 -11.99 7.43
N ALA A 87 -15.12 -13.21 7.95
CA ALA A 87 -16.18 -13.70 8.82
C ALA A 87 -15.60 -14.29 10.11
N GLY A 88 -16.33 -14.12 11.22
CA GLY A 88 -15.96 -14.71 12.51
C GLY A 88 -14.90 -13.95 13.31
N ILE A 89 -14.59 -12.69 12.96
CA ILE A 89 -13.77 -11.79 13.78
C ILE A 89 -14.50 -10.51 14.14
N GLU A 90 -14.40 -10.10 15.40
CA GLU A 90 -15.03 -8.91 15.95
C GLU A 90 -14.02 -8.03 16.72
N GLY A 91 -14.34 -6.74 16.82
CA GLY A 91 -13.60 -5.77 17.62
C GLY A 91 -12.15 -5.54 17.16
N THR A 92 -11.21 -5.61 18.10
CA THR A 92 -9.79 -5.28 17.88
C THR A 92 -9.11 -6.19 16.86
N GLN A 93 -9.53 -7.45 16.73
CA GLN A 93 -8.95 -8.38 15.73
C GLN A 93 -9.35 -7.99 14.30
N MET A 94 -10.59 -7.55 14.08
CA MET A 94 -11.04 -7.04 12.79
C MET A 94 -10.26 -5.79 12.40
N ALA A 95 -10.11 -4.84 13.33
CA ALA A 95 -9.33 -3.62 13.08
C ALA A 95 -7.86 -3.94 12.75
N HIS A 96 -7.24 -4.88 13.45
CA HIS A 96 -5.89 -5.35 13.14
C HIS A 96 -5.79 -6.03 11.77
N CYS A 97 -6.80 -6.84 11.40
CA CYS A 97 -6.83 -7.51 10.11
C CYS A 97 -6.95 -6.51 8.96
N LEU A 98 -7.86 -5.54 9.07
CA LEU A 98 -8.07 -4.51 8.05
C LEU A 98 -6.94 -3.48 7.98
N GLY A 99 -6.31 -3.16 9.12
CA GLY A 99 -5.30 -2.10 9.24
C GLY A 99 -3.84 -2.54 9.14
N ALA A 100 -3.52 -3.80 9.46
CA ALA A 100 -2.16 -4.33 9.36
C ALA A 100 -2.06 -5.48 8.35
N TYR A 101 -2.93 -6.49 8.47
CA TYR A 101 -2.82 -7.71 7.68
C TYR A 101 -3.16 -7.51 6.20
N CYS A 102 -4.29 -6.86 5.89
CA CYS A 102 -4.70 -6.59 4.51
C CYS A 102 -3.70 -5.67 3.78
N PRO A 103 -3.25 -4.53 4.34
CA PRO A 103 -2.25 -3.68 3.70
C PRO A 103 -0.91 -4.39 3.50
N ASN A 104 -0.49 -5.24 4.43
CA ASN A 104 0.74 -6.03 4.27
C ASN A 104 0.67 -6.98 3.07
N ILE A 105 -0.50 -7.55 2.78
CA ILE A 105 -0.72 -8.36 1.57
C ILE A 105 -0.71 -7.50 0.30
N LEU A 106 -1.25 -6.28 0.36
CA LEU A 106 -1.33 -5.36 -0.79
C LEU A 106 0.01 -4.67 -1.10
N PHE A 107 0.86 -4.47 -0.09
CA PHE A 107 2.10 -3.71 -0.22
C PHE A 107 3.10 -4.28 -1.24
N PRO A 108 3.35 -5.60 -1.34
CA PRO A 108 4.19 -6.16 -2.39
C PRO A 108 3.73 -5.82 -3.80
N TYR A 109 2.41 -5.81 -4.04
CA TYR A 109 1.82 -5.44 -5.33
C TYR A 109 2.01 -3.95 -5.63
N ALA A 110 1.72 -3.10 -4.64
CA ALA A 110 1.95 -1.66 -4.76
C ALA A 110 3.44 -1.34 -5.02
N ARG A 111 4.34 -2.02 -4.29
CA ARG A 111 5.80 -1.88 -4.43
C ARG A 111 6.29 -2.27 -5.82
N GLU A 112 5.79 -3.38 -6.37
CA GLU A 112 6.14 -3.81 -7.73
C GLU A 112 5.66 -2.78 -8.76
N CYS A 113 4.41 -2.31 -8.63
CA CYS A 113 3.86 -1.27 -9.51
C CYS A 113 4.69 0.01 -9.48
N ILE A 114 5.09 0.50 -8.30
CA ILE A 114 5.96 1.68 -8.17
C ILE A 114 7.30 1.42 -8.87
N THR A 115 7.91 0.26 -8.63
CA THR A 115 9.20 -0.10 -9.25
C THR A 115 9.09 -0.11 -10.77
N SER A 116 7.98 -0.63 -11.31
CA SER A 116 7.67 -0.63 -12.74
C SER A 116 7.53 0.79 -13.30
N MET A 117 6.84 1.69 -12.59
CA MET A 117 6.68 3.09 -13.01
C MET A 117 8.00 3.88 -12.97
N VAL A 118 8.79 3.72 -11.90
CA VAL A 118 10.12 4.34 -11.79
C VAL A 118 11.04 3.85 -12.91
N SER A 119 10.99 2.55 -13.21
CA SER A 119 11.76 1.98 -14.33
C SER A 119 11.31 2.54 -15.69
N ARG A 120 10.02 2.81 -15.89
CA ARG A 120 9.49 3.46 -17.10
C ARG A 120 9.94 4.91 -17.22
N GLY A 121 10.15 5.60 -16.10
CA GLY A 121 10.81 6.91 -16.03
C GLY A 121 12.31 6.87 -16.33
N THR A 122 12.89 5.70 -16.63
CA THR A 122 14.34 5.48 -16.83
C THR A 122 15.20 5.93 -15.64
N PHE A 123 14.58 6.04 -14.47
CA PHE A 123 15.28 6.34 -13.23
C PHE A 123 15.90 5.07 -12.64
N PRO A 124 16.99 5.19 -11.87
CA PRO A 124 17.54 4.10 -11.08
C PRO A 124 16.49 3.38 -10.23
N GLN A 125 16.65 2.07 -10.08
CA GLN A 125 15.69 1.22 -9.37
C GLN A 125 15.50 1.72 -7.92
N LEU A 126 14.26 2.08 -7.60
CA LEU A 126 13.87 2.47 -6.25
C LEU A 126 13.30 1.24 -5.54
N ASN A 127 14.13 0.62 -4.70
CA ASN A 127 13.69 -0.47 -3.86
C ASN A 127 13.12 0.09 -2.56
N LEU A 128 11.80 0.09 -2.41
CA LEU A 128 11.18 0.41 -1.12
C LEU A 128 11.67 -0.58 -0.07
N ALA A 129 12.11 -0.06 1.08
CA ALA A 129 12.39 -0.90 2.24
C ALA A 129 11.10 -1.62 2.68
N PRO A 130 11.21 -2.85 3.22
CA PRO A 130 10.06 -3.52 3.80
C PRO A 130 9.44 -2.63 4.88
N VAL A 131 8.16 -2.32 4.73
CA VAL A 131 7.40 -1.56 5.72
C VAL A 131 6.75 -2.55 6.69
N ASN A 132 6.83 -2.27 7.98
CA ASN A 132 6.13 -3.04 8.99
C ASN A 132 4.76 -2.42 9.26
N PHE A 133 3.71 -3.01 8.69
CA PHE A 133 2.34 -2.56 8.88
C PHE A 133 1.79 -2.82 10.27
N ASP A 134 2.28 -3.86 10.98
CA ASP A 134 1.90 -4.10 12.38
C ASP A 134 2.36 -2.94 13.28
N ALA A 135 3.57 -2.41 13.03
CA ALA A 135 4.09 -1.25 13.75
C ALA A 135 3.36 0.06 13.39
N LEU A 136 2.96 0.23 12.12
CA LEU A 136 2.14 1.37 11.69
C LEU A 136 0.77 1.35 12.35
N PHE A 137 0.13 0.18 12.42
CA PHE A 137 -1.16 0.02 13.09
C PHE A 137 -1.05 0.27 14.60
N MET A 138 0.01 -0.19 15.27
CA MET A 138 0.26 0.13 16.69
C MET A 138 0.48 1.62 16.95
N ASN A 139 0.97 2.39 15.97
CA ASN A 139 1.13 3.84 16.08
C ASN A 139 -0.19 4.62 15.81
N TYR A 140 -1.18 3.95 15.23
CA TYR A 140 -2.49 4.52 14.89
C TYR A 140 -3.54 4.31 16.00
N LEU A 141 -3.23 3.44 16.98
CA LEU A 141 -3.99 3.18 18.22
C LEU A 141 -3.58 4.16 19.33
#